data_AF-A0A7Y2GC01-F1
#
_entry.id   AF-A0A7Y2GC01-F1
#
_cell.length_a   1.000
_cell.length_b   1.000
_cell.length_c   1.000
_cell.angle_alpha   90.00
_cell.angle_beta   90.00
_cell.angle_gamma   90.00
#
_symmetry.space_group_name_H-M   'P 1'
#
loop_
_entity.id
_entity.type
_entity.pdbx_description
1 polymer ?
#
loop_
_entity_poly.entity_id
_entity_poly.type
_entity_poly.pdbx_seq_one_letter_code
_entity_poly.pdbx_strand_id
1 'polypeptide(L)'
;MAGKREKPEDIVTKLRQIEVLQSQGMAIADAVRQVGTTQQTYYRWRKLYGGMGRAQLKRLKELEKENQHLRRAVSDLTLDKLILTEAAPGKLLSPSRRRRCIDHVRQTLGVSERRACRTLGQHRSTQRKVPTGRSDEELLTEDIIELARKYGRYGYRMVTGLLNNSGWYVNHKRVERIWRREGLKVPQKQAKKGRLWLNDGSCVRLRPERPNHVWSYDFVHDRTHDGRAYRTLNIIDEYTKEALMIRVDRKLNSIDVVDALTDLFILRGPPEFIRSDNGPEFIAQKVRDWIGAVGAKTAYIEPGSPWENGYCESFNARFRDELLNGEIFYSLREAQILIERWRVHYNTVRPHSALGYRPPAPESSIPMDQRPIMH
;
A
#
# COMPACT_ATOMS: atom_id res chain seq x y z
N MET A 1 33.74 -39.35 60.09
CA MET A 1 32.30 -39.66 59.97
C MET A 1 31.51 -38.36 59.94
N ALA A 2 30.88 -38.01 58.82
CA ALA A 2 30.04 -36.82 58.74
C ALA A 2 28.76 -37.06 59.55
N GLY A 3 28.64 -36.42 60.72
CA GLY A 3 27.48 -36.54 61.58
C GLY A 3 26.20 -36.12 60.85
N LYS A 4 25.14 -36.93 60.97
CA LYS A 4 23.82 -36.67 60.39
C LYS A 4 23.33 -35.31 60.86
N ARG A 5 23.10 -34.37 59.94
CA ARG A 5 22.63 -33.01 60.25
C ARG A 5 21.20 -33.11 60.80
N GLU A 6 21.02 -32.83 62.09
CA GLU A 6 19.72 -32.93 62.76
C GLU A 6 18.71 -31.93 62.20
N LYS A 7 17.43 -32.34 62.11
CA LYS A 7 16.38 -31.43 61.63
C LYS A 7 16.14 -30.36 62.70
N PRO A 8 15.81 -29.10 62.32
CA PRO A 8 15.49 -28.03 63.28
C PRO A 8 14.42 -28.40 64.32
N GLU A 9 13.44 -29.20 63.90
CA GLU A 9 12.34 -29.71 64.76
C GLU A 9 12.84 -30.67 65.85
N ASP A 10 13.88 -31.45 65.56
CA ASP A 10 14.52 -32.40 66.47
C ASP A 10 15.44 -31.64 67.44
N ILE A 11 16.17 -30.64 66.93
CA ILE A 11 17.05 -29.75 67.71
C ILE A 11 16.25 -29.04 68.82
N VAL A 12 15.08 -28.46 68.50
CA VAL A 12 14.23 -27.80 69.51
C VAL A 12 13.67 -28.77 70.54
N THR A 13 13.43 -30.02 70.16
CA THR A 13 12.98 -31.06 71.11
C THR A 13 14.07 -31.40 72.11
N LYS A 14 15.30 -31.55 71.62
CA LYS A 14 16.48 -31.79 72.47
C LYS A 14 16.79 -30.60 73.37
N LEU A 15 16.68 -29.36 72.86
CA LEU A 15 16.85 -28.15 73.68
C LEU A 15 15.84 -28.10 74.83
N ARG A 16 14.56 -28.39 74.58
CA ARG A 16 13.53 -28.46 75.63
C ARG A 16 13.80 -29.58 76.64
N GLN A 17 14.25 -30.75 76.18
CA GLN A 17 14.61 -31.85 77.06
C GLN A 17 15.76 -31.49 77.99
N ILE A 18 16.77 -30.75 77.50
CA ILE A 18 17.88 -30.24 78.30
C ILE A 18 17.40 -29.18 79.30
N GLU A 19 16.49 -28.27 78.90
CA GLU A 19 15.89 -27.27 79.79
C GLU A 19 15.09 -27.92 80.93
N VAL A 20 14.34 -29.00 80.64
CA VAL A 20 13.61 -29.78 81.66
C VAL A 20 14.58 -30.45 82.63
N LEU A 21 15.62 -31.13 82.14
CA LEU A 21 16.64 -31.77 82.99
C LEU A 21 17.39 -30.75 83.86
N GLN A 22 17.65 -29.56 83.33
CA GLN A 22 18.23 -28.45 84.09
C GLN A 22 17.28 -27.97 85.20
N SER A 23 15.97 -27.87 84.93
CA SER A 23 14.97 -27.48 85.94
C SER A 23 14.82 -28.52 87.07
N GLN A 24 15.22 -29.76 86.82
CA GLN A 24 15.28 -30.85 87.81
C GLN A 24 16.58 -30.84 88.64
N GLY A 25 17.44 -29.82 88.47
CA GLY A 25 18.67 -29.64 89.24
C GLY A 25 19.92 -30.29 88.63
N MET A 26 19.84 -30.85 87.42
CA MET A 26 20.99 -31.46 86.75
C MET A 26 21.94 -30.40 86.18
N ALA A 27 23.25 -30.61 86.33
CA ALA A 27 24.25 -29.75 85.71
C ALA A 27 24.15 -29.83 84.17
N ILE A 28 24.33 -28.69 83.49
CA ILE A 28 24.21 -28.59 82.02
C ILE A 28 25.11 -29.61 81.30
N ALA A 29 26.29 -29.91 81.84
CA ALA A 29 27.21 -30.90 81.29
C ALA A 29 26.59 -32.31 81.20
N ASP A 30 25.87 -32.71 82.25
CA ASP A 30 25.30 -34.05 82.38
C ASP A 30 23.98 -34.15 81.60
N ALA A 31 23.15 -33.10 81.63
CA ALA A 31 21.93 -33.02 80.83
C ALA A 31 22.22 -33.10 79.32
N VAL A 32 23.26 -32.39 78.86
CA VAL A 32 23.70 -32.42 77.45
C VAL A 32 24.24 -33.79 77.04
N ARG A 33 24.98 -34.45 77.93
CA ARG A 33 25.51 -35.81 77.72
C ARG A 33 24.38 -36.85 77.66
N GLN A 34 23.37 -36.72 78.52
CA GLN A 34 22.20 -37.62 78.58
C GLN A 34 21.34 -37.52 77.31
N VAL A 35 21.20 -36.32 76.74
CA VAL A 35 20.45 -36.09 75.49
C VAL A 35 21.29 -36.48 74.24
N GLY A 36 22.52 -36.96 74.44
CA GLY A 36 23.39 -37.47 73.37
C GLY A 36 23.98 -36.36 72.49
N THR A 37 24.32 -35.21 73.08
CA THR A 37 24.88 -34.04 72.37
C THR A 37 26.13 -33.52 73.08
N THR A 38 26.82 -32.53 72.48
CA THR A 38 28.00 -31.88 73.11
C THR A 38 27.65 -30.47 73.59
N GLN A 39 28.35 -29.97 74.62
CA GLN A 39 28.11 -28.63 75.16
C GLN A 39 28.25 -27.54 74.09
N GLN A 40 29.25 -27.65 73.22
CA GLN A 40 29.46 -26.71 72.11
C GLN A 40 28.25 -26.71 71.14
N THR A 41 27.72 -27.88 70.82
CA THR A 41 26.54 -28.01 69.96
C THR A 41 25.29 -27.46 70.65
N TYR A 42 25.11 -27.72 71.95
CA TYR A 42 24.01 -27.17 72.76
C TYR A 42 24.00 -25.63 72.76
N TYR A 43 25.12 -24.97 73.09
CA TYR A 43 25.17 -23.50 73.09
C TYR A 43 24.96 -22.91 71.69
N ARG A 44 25.47 -23.57 70.63
CA ARG A 44 25.21 -23.16 69.25
C ARG A 44 23.73 -23.29 68.88
N TRP A 45 23.08 -24.39 69.25
CA TRP A 45 21.65 -24.59 69.00
C TRP A 45 20.79 -23.65 69.81
N ARG A 46 21.12 -23.41 71.08
CA ARG A 46 20.43 -22.44 71.94
C ARG A 46 20.52 -21.02 71.37
N LYS A 47 21.66 -20.63 70.79
CA LYS A 47 21.80 -19.34 70.09
C LYS A 47 20.94 -19.22 68.83
N LEU A 48 20.77 -20.31 68.08
CA LEU A 48 20.08 -20.30 66.78
C LEU A 48 18.58 -20.61 66.86
N TYR A 49 18.17 -21.42 67.84
CA TYR A 49 16.82 -21.98 67.96
C TYR A 49 16.21 -21.81 69.36
N GLY A 50 16.96 -21.23 70.32
CA GLY A 50 16.45 -20.93 71.66
C GLY A 50 15.29 -19.94 71.61
N GLY A 51 14.22 -20.22 72.35
CA GLY A 51 13.00 -19.42 72.36
C GLY A 51 11.99 -19.71 71.25
N MET A 52 12.30 -20.59 70.27
CA MET A 52 11.34 -20.99 69.25
C MET A 52 10.64 -22.32 69.60
N GLY A 53 9.31 -22.36 69.47
CA GLY A 53 8.53 -23.59 69.53
C GLY A 53 8.50 -24.37 68.22
N ARG A 54 8.23 -25.68 68.29
CA ARG A 54 8.07 -26.54 67.09
C ARG A 54 7.07 -25.99 66.07
N ALA A 55 5.95 -25.43 66.55
CA ALA A 55 4.94 -24.80 65.69
C ALA A 55 5.47 -23.54 64.97
N GLN A 56 6.32 -22.75 65.64
CA GLN A 56 6.94 -21.56 65.04
C GLN A 56 7.96 -21.95 63.96
N LEU A 57 8.76 -22.99 64.18
CA LEU A 57 9.68 -23.51 63.16
C LEU A 57 8.96 -24.07 61.93
N LYS A 58 7.86 -24.81 62.13
CA LYS A 58 7.05 -25.32 61.03
C LYS A 58 6.48 -24.19 60.19
N ARG A 59 5.91 -23.16 60.84
CA ARG A 59 5.39 -21.95 60.19
C ARG A 59 6.47 -21.19 59.44
N LEU A 60 7.67 -21.04 60.01
CA LEU A 60 8.80 -20.37 59.36
C LEU A 60 9.20 -21.09 58.06
N LYS A 61 9.27 -22.41 58.08
CA LYS A 61 9.60 -23.23 56.90
C LYS A 61 8.52 -23.19 55.82
N GLU A 62 7.24 -23.14 56.20
CA GLU A 62 6.12 -22.94 55.28
C GLU A 62 6.20 -21.55 54.61
N LEU A 63 6.44 -20.51 55.41
CA LEU A 63 6.63 -19.14 54.92
C LEU A 63 7.86 -19.01 54.00
N GLU A 64 8.95 -19.73 54.26
CA GLU A 64 10.13 -19.75 53.37
C GLU A 64 9.80 -20.37 52.02
N LYS A 65 9.06 -21.47 51.99
CA LYS A 65 8.60 -22.12 50.75
C LYS A 65 7.67 -21.21 49.96
N GLU A 66 6.71 -20.58 50.64
CA GLU A 66 5.79 -19.64 50.04
C GLU A 66 6.53 -18.41 49.48
N ASN A 67 7.47 -17.85 50.24
CA ASN A 67 8.33 -16.77 49.75
C ASN A 67 9.12 -17.17 48.51
N GLN A 68 9.66 -18.39 48.46
CA GLN A 68 10.37 -18.88 47.28
C GLN A 68 9.43 -19.02 46.08
N HIS A 69 8.21 -19.51 46.29
CA HIS A 69 7.18 -19.60 45.25
C HIS A 69 6.77 -18.21 44.73
N LEU A 70 6.48 -17.27 45.63
CA LEU A 70 6.12 -15.89 45.31
C LEU A 70 7.25 -15.17 44.58
N ARG A 71 8.51 -15.32 45.01
CA ARG A 71 9.66 -14.73 44.32
C ARG A 71 9.77 -15.21 42.87
N ARG A 72 9.52 -16.51 42.62
CA ARG A 72 9.49 -17.06 41.25
C ARG A 72 8.33 -16.49 40.44
N ALA A 73 7.12 -16.49 41.01
CA ALA A 73 5.93 -15.95 40.34
C ALA A 73 6.09 -14.47 39.99
N VAL A 74 6.62 -13.66 40.92
CA VAL A 74 6.91 -12.24 40.68
C VAL A 74 7.96 -12.06 39.60
N SER A 75 9.04 -12.85 39.61
CA SER A 75 10.07 -12.78 38.55
C SER A 75 9.49 -13.11 37.16
N ASP A 76 8.67 -14.16 37.08
CA ASP A 76 8.01 -14.58 35.85
C ASP A 76 7.03 -13.52 35.32
N LEU A 77 6.17 -12.98 36.21
CA LEU A 77 5.23 -11.92 35.87
C LEU A 77 5.94 -10.60 35.50
N THR A 78 7.05 -10.28 36.16
CA THR A 78 7.86 -9.09 35.84
C THR A 78 8.41 -9.19 34.42
N LEU A 79 8.91 -10.36 34.04
CA LEU A 79 9.44 -10.59 32.70
C LEU A 79 8.33 -10.58 31.63
N ASP A 80 7.15 -11.14 31.93
CA ASP A 80 5.99 -11.05 31.04
C ASP A 80 5.47 -9.61 30.89
N LYS A 81 5.51 -8.81 31.97
CA LYS A 81 5.20 -7.37 31.92
C LYS A 81 6.18 -6.61 31.02
N LEU A 82 7.48 -6.88 31.13
CA LEU A 82 8.50 -6.28 30.26
C LEU A 82 8.25 -6.62 28.79
N ILE A 83 7.90 -7.87 28.48
CA ILE A 83 7.53 -8.30 27.13
C ILE A 83 6.34 -7.48 26.60
N LEU A 84 5.29 -7.29 27.41
CA LEU A 84 4.11 -6.53 27.01
C LEU A 84 4.43 -5.05 26.80
N THR A 85 5.25 -4.46 27.66
CA THR A 85 5.69 -3.06 27.53
C THR A 85 6.54 -2.86 26.28
N GLU A 86 7.48 -3.77 26.01
CA GLU A 86 8.34 -3.71 24.81
C GLU A 86 7.55 -3.91 23.51
N ALA A 87 6.48 -4.70 23.55
CA ALA A 87 5.59 -4.92 22.40
C ALA A 87 4.58 -3.79 22.17
N ALA A 88 4.37 -2.90 23.15
CA ALA A 88 3.35 -1.85 23.12
C ALA A 88 3.57 -0.68 22.14
N PRO A 89 4.76 -0.36 21.57
CA PRO A 89 4.91 0.85 20.77
C PRO A 89 4.36 0.74 19.33
N GLY A 90 3.30 -0.05 19.08
CA GLY A 90 2.65 -0.06 17.77
C GLY A 90 1.40 -0.93 17.59
N LYS A 91 0.56 -0.56 16.62
CA LYS A 91 -0.60 -1.37 16.18
C LYS A 91 -0.14 -2.64 15.43
N LEU A 92 -0.22 -3.78 16.11
CA LEU A 92 0.10 -5.13 15.61
C LEU A 92 -0.99 -5.76 14.72
N LEU A 93 -1.47 -5.00 13.73
CA LEU A 93 -2.65 -5.35 12.90
C LEU A 93 -2.37 -6.39 11.81
N SER A 94 -1.10 -6.68 11.48
CA SER A 94 -0.76 -7.66 10.43
C SER A 94 0.06 -8.83 10.99
N PRO A 95 -0.08 -10.05 10.44
CA PRO A 95 0.74 -11.19 10.83
C PRO A 95 2.25 -10.93 10.70
N SER A 96 2.67 -10.16 9.68
CA SER A 96 4.07 -9.78 9.47
C SER A 96 4.60 -8.83 10.54
N ARG A 97 3.79 -7.87 11.01
CA ARG A 97 4.14 -6.99 12.12
C ARG A 97 4.22 -7.75 13.44
N ARG A 98 3.28 -8.67 13.69
CA ARG A 98 3.31 -9.53 14.89
C ARG A 98 4.56 -10.40 14.94
N ARG A 99 4.95 -11.00 13.81
CA ARG A 99 6.21 -11.77 13.73
C ARG A 99 7.44 -10.95 14.06
N ARG A 100 7.57 -9.78 13.43
CA ARG A 100 8.69 -8.85 13.69
C ARG A 100 8.73 -8.38 15.15
N CYS A 101 7.57 -8.14 15.76
CA CYS A 101 7.48 -7.77 17.17
C CYS A 101 8.00 -8.89 18.08
N ILE A 102 7.67 -10.15 17.79
CA ILE A 102 8.21 -11.30 18.55
C ILE A 102 9.72 -11.40 18.39
N ASP A 103 10.24 -11.25 17.17
CA ASP A 103 11.69 -11.32 16.93
C ASP A 103 12.42 -10.15 17.64
N HIS A 104 11.83 -8.95 17.60
CA HIS A 104 12.33 -7.77 18.33
C HIS A 104 12.38 -8.02 19.84
N VAL A 105 11.28 -8.45 20.45
CA VAL A 105 11.20 -8.76 21.89
C VAL A 105 12.22 -9.83 22.31
N ARG A 106 12.41 -10.86 21.47
CA ARG A 106 13.42 -11.91 21.72
C ARG A 106 14.84 -11.35 21.72
N GLN A 107 15.15 -10.46 20.78
CA GLN A 107 16.47 -9.84 20.66
C GLN A 107 16.73 -8.84 21.79
N THR A 108 15.76 -7.99 22.11
CA THR A 108 15.91 -6.94 23.15
C THR A 108 15.96 -7.49 24.56
N LEU A 109 15.08 -8.46 24.90
CA LEU A 109 14.94 -8.97 26.27
C LEU A 109 15.62 -10.32 26.49
N GLY A 110 16.22 -10.93 25.46
CA GLY A 110 16.88 -12.25 25.55
C GLY A 110 15.93 -13.40 25.90
N VAL A 111 14.63 -13.23 25.67
CA VAL A 111 13.61 -14.20 26.08
C VAL A 111 13.43 -15.32 25.03
N SER A 112 13.03 -16.51 25.50
CA SER A 112 12.73 -17.62 24.58
C SER A 112 11.54 -17.32 23.67
N GLU A 113 11.58 -17.83 22.44
CA GLU A 113 10.46 -17.74 21.49
C GLU A 113 9.15 -18.24 22.10
N ARG A 114 9.21 -19.33 22.88
CA ARG A 114 8.04 -19.92 23.54
C ARG A 114 7.38 -18.94 24.49
N ARG A 115 8.18 -18.20 25.26
CA ARG A 115 7.67 -17.23 26.23
C ARG A 115 7.11 -16.01 25.52
N ALA A 116 7.87 -15.40 24.61
CA ALA A 116 7.40 -14.26 23.82
C ALA A 116 6.08 -14.55 23.07
N CYS A 117 6.01 -15.69 22.37
CA CYS A 117 4.80 -16.13 21.67
C CYS A 117 3.60 -16.33 22.62
N ARG A 118 3.82 -16.94 23.80
CA ARG A 118 2.76 -17.16 24.80
C ARG A 118 2.24 -15.83 25.33
N THR A 119 3.14 -14.94 25.76
CA THR A 119 2.79 -13.65 26.37
C THR A 119 2.10 -12.73 25.37
N LEU A 120 2.49 -12.76 24.09
CA LEU A 120 1.88 -11.96 23.02
C LEU A 120 0.72 -12.66 22.27
N GLY A 121 0.30 -13.85 22.73
CA GLY A 121 -0.83 -14.58 22.16
C GLY A 121 -0.65 -15.01 20.69
N GLN A 122 0.58 -15.31 20.25
CA GLN A 122 0.85 -15.81 18.90
C GLN A 122 1.24 -17.29 18.93
N HIS A 123 0.63 -18.10 18.06
CA HIS A 123 1.03 -19.49 17.92
C HIS A 123 2.42 -19.63 17.27
N ARG A 124 3.27 -20.52 17.80
CA ARG A 124 4.65 -20.73 17.31
C ARG A 124 4.70 -21.21 15.84
N SER A 125 3.71 -21.98 15.39
CA SER A 125 3.66 -22.37 13.97
C SER A 125 3.52 -21.16 13.05
N THR A 126 2.75 -20.13 13.46
CA THR A 126 2.62 -18.87 12.72
C THR A 126 3.92 -18.07 12.72
N GLN A 127 4.69 -18.10 13.82
CA GLN A 127 6.02 -17.48 13.87
C GLN A 127 7.01 -18.16 12.91
N ARG A 128 7.01 -19.51 12.91
CA ARG A 128 7.95 -20.34 12.14
C ARG A 128 7.57 -20.51 10.68
N LYS A 129 6.33 -20.19 10.30
CA LYS A 129 5.87 -20.33 8.92
C LYS A 129 6.63 -19.36 8.00
N VAL A 130 7.56 -19.89 7.20
CA VAL A 130 8.24 -19.13 6.15
C VAL A 130 7.19 -18.63 5.16
N PRO A 131 7.12 -17.31 4.86
CA PRO A 131 6.28 -16.82 3.79
C PRO A 131 6.76 -17.44 2.48
N THR A 132 5.96 -18.31 1.88
CA THR A 132 6.13 -18.70 0.49
C THR A 132 5.49 -17.63 -0.38
N GLY A 133 6.31 -16.99 -1.23
CA GLY A 133 5.83 -16.11 -2.29
C GLY A 133 4.97 -16.89 -3.28
N ARG A 134 4.26 -16.19 -4.15
CA ARG A 134 3.64 -16.86 -5.29
C ARG A 134 4.72 -17.13 -6.35
N SER A 135 4.59 -18.24 -7.06
CA SER A 135 5.52 -18.62 -8.13
C SER A 135 5.54 -17.62 -9.30
N ASP A 136 4.44 -16.90 -9.52
CA ASP A 136 4.29 -15.90 -10.58
C ASP A 136 4.85 -14.52 -10.19
N GLU A 137 5.41 -14.34 -9.00
CA GLU A 137 5.79 -13.01 -8.49
C GLU A 137 7.01 -12.42 -9.19
N GLU A 138 7.98 -13.25 -9.60
CA GLU A 138 9.16 -12.82 -10.35
C GLU A 138 8.76 -12.34 -11.74
N LEU A 139 8.03 -13.17 -12.51
CA LEU A 139 7.51 -12.81 -13.83
C LEU A 139 6.64 -11.53 -13.79
N LEU A 140 5.74 -11.43 -12.81
CA LEU A 140 4.92 -10.21 -12.64
C LEU A 140 5.79 -8.98 -12.35
N THR A 141 6.90 -9.15 -11.62
CA THR A 141 7.81 -8.05 -11.31
C THR A 141 8.55 -7.57 -12.57
N GLU A 142 9.01 -8.51 -13.39
CA GLU A 142 9.63 -8.21 -14.69
C GLU A 142 8.68 -7.44 -15.61
N ASP A 143 7.44 -7.91 -15.77
CA ASP A 143 6.42 -7.23 -16.57
C ASP A 143 6.11 -5.82 -16.04
N ILE A 144 6.03 -5.65 -14.71
CA ILE A 144 5.84 -4.32 -14.09
C ILE A 144 7.01 -3.39 -14.43
N ILE A 145 8.24 -3.87 -14.34
CA ILE A 145 9.45 -3.09 -14.63
C ILE A 145 9.50 -2.74 -16.12
N GLU A 146 9.18 -3.67 -17.01
CA GLU A 146 9.12 -3.45 -18.44
C GLU A 146 8.08 -2.36 -18.78
N LEU A 147 6.86 -2.48 -18.26
CA LEU A 147 5.80 -1.49 -18.48
C LEU A 147 6.15 -0.13 -17.88
N ALA A 148 6.81 -0.09 -16.72
CA ALA A 148 7.28 1.17 -16.12
C ALA A 148 8.38 1.82 -16.95
N ARG A 149 9.29 1.03 -17.53
CA ARG A 149 10.34 1.52 -18.43
C ARG A 149 9.76 2.04 -19.73
N LYS A 150 8.81 1.30 -20.33
CA LYS A 150 8.15 1.66 -21.58
C LYS A 150 7.25 2.89 -21.42
N TYR A 151 6.55 3.00 -20.29
CA TYR A 151 5.61 4.08 -20.01
C TYR A 151 5.99 4.83 -18.72
N GLY A 152 7.11 5.56 -18.74
CA GLY A 152 7.67 6.23 -17.55
C GLY A 152 6.74 7.21 -16.82
N ARG A 153 5.67 7.68 -17.48
CA ARG A 153 4.63 8.55 -16.88
C ARG A 153 3.45 7.80 -16.27
N TYR A 154 3.38 6.48 -16.44
CA TYR A 154 2.28 5.67 -15.92
C TYR A 154 2.54 5.26 -14.48
N GLY A 155 1.55 5.46 -13.62
CA GLY A 155 1.58 4.94 -12.25
C GLY A 155 1.09 3.51 -12.13
N TYR A 156 1.26 2.93 -10.94
CA TYR A 156 0.90 1.54 -10.65
C TYR A 156 -0.55 1.18 -11.04
N ARG A 157 -1.51 2.12 -10.97
CA ARG A 157 -2.91 1.88 -11.37
C ARG A 157 -3.07 1.69 -12.88
N MET A 158 -2.34 2.48 -13.67
CA MET A 158 -2.34 2.37 -15.14
C MET A 158 -1.62 1.09 -15.57
N VAL A 159 -0.49 0.80 -14.93
CA VAL A 159 0.25 -0.46 -15.16
C VAL A 159 -0.59 -1.66 -14.77
N THR A 160 -1.39 -1.59 -13.70
CA THR A 160 -2.37 -2.65 -13.36
C THR A 160 -3.38 -2.86 -14.50
N GLY A 161 -3.87 -1.78 -15.12
CA GLY A 161 -4.76 -1.85 -16.28
C GLY A 161 -4.11 -2.54 -17.48
N LEU A 162 -2.86 -2.17 -17.81
CA LEU A 162 -2.09 -2.79 -18.88
C LEU A 162 -1.84 -4.27 -18.64
N LEU A 163 -1.43 -4.64 -17.42
CA LEU A 163 -1.24 -6.04 -17.03
C LEU A 163 -2.53 -6.84 -17.23
N ASN A 164 -3.66 -6.31 -16.76
CA ASN A 164 -4.93 -7.00 -16.90
C ASN A 164 -5.41 -7.12 -18.35
N ASN A 165 -5.15 -6.11 -19.18
CA ASN A 165 -5.42 -6.19 -20.63
C ASN A 165 -4.49 -7.19 -21.34
N SER A 166 -3.32 -7.48 -20.76
CA SER A 166 -2.34 -8.46 -21.28
C SER A 166 -2.58 -9.88 -20.75
N GLY A 167 -3.71 -10.13 -20.05
CA GLY A 167 -4.09 -11.44 -19.56
C GLY A 167 -3.76 -11.73 -18.09
N TRP A 168 -3.11 -10.80 -17.38
CA TRP A 168 -2.98 -10.94 -15.92
C TRP A 168 -4.33 -10.73 -15.21
N TYR A 169 -4.48 -11.34 -14.04
CA TYR A 169 -5.61 -11.08 -13.15
C TYR A 169 -5.07 -10.61 -11.79
N VAL A 170 -4.61 -9.36 -11.74
CA VAL A 170 -3.93 -8.80 -10.57
C VAL A 170 -4.65 -7.58 -9.99
N ASN A 171 -4.67 -7.50 -8.66
CA ASN A 171 -5.21 -6.35 -7.95
C ASN A 171 -4.17 -5.22 -7.88
N HIS A 172 -4.61 -3.97 -8.02
CA HIS A 172 -3.75 -2.79 -7.92
C HIS A 172 -2.91 -2.71 -6.64
N LYS A 173 -3.40 -3.26 -5.51
CA LYS A 173 -2.63 -3.31 -4.25
C LYS A 173 -1.41 -4.24 -4.34
N ARG A 174 -1.50 -5.31 -5.14
CA ARG A 174 -0.36 -6.22 -5.39
C ARG A 174 0.69 -5.50 -6.21
N VAL A 175 0.27 -4.86 -7.31
CA VAL A 175 1.14 -4.06 -8.18
C VAL A 175 1.78 -2.91 -7.40
N GLU A 176 1.02 -2.18 -6.58
CA GLU A 176 1.52 -1.09 -5.74
C GLU A 176 2.61 -1.56 -4.77
N ARG A 177 2.46 -2.75 -4.19
CA ARG A 177 3.46 -3.31 -3.26
C ARG A 177 4.76 -3.66 -3.99
N ILE A 178 4.68 -4.29 -5.16
CA ILE A 178 5.86 -4.58 -6.00
C ILE A 178 6.50 -3.27 -6.45
N TRP A 179 5.69 -2.33 -6.94
CA TRP A 179 6.11 -0.99 -7.36
C TRP A 179 6.93 -0.26 -6.30
N ARG A 180 6.48 -0.26 -5.04
CA ARG A 180 7.21 0.34 -3.92
C ARG A 180 8.48 -0.44 -3.55
N ARG A 181 8.47 -1.77 -3.66
CA ARG A 181 9.63 -2.63 -3.40
C ARG A 181 10.75 -2.36 -4.41
N GLU A 182 10.40 -2.27 -5.69
CA GLU A 182 11.35 -1.96 -6.77
C GLU A 182 11.76 -0.48 -6.83
N GLY A 183 11.28 0.36 -5.91
CA GLY A 183 11.63 1.78 -5.84
C GLY A 183 11.08 2.62 -7.00
N LEU A 184 10.14 2.08 -7.78
CA LEU A 184 9.53 2.79 -8.91
C LEU A 184 8.76 4.02 -8.41
N LYS A 185 8.94 5.14 -9.10
CA LYS A 185 8.26 6.39 -8.80
C LYS A 185 7.81 7.03 -10.10
N VAL A 186 6.58 7.53 -10.10
CA VAL A 186 6.16 8.45 -11.17
C VAL A 186 6.70 9.83 -10.81
N PRO A 187 7.36 10.54 -11.73
CA PRO A 187 7.76 11.92 -11.52
C PRO A 187 6.58 12.75 -10.99
N GLN A 188 6.81 13.54 -9.94
CA GLN A 188 5.71 14.31 -9.35
C GLN A 188 5.20 15.35 -10.35
N LYS A 189 3.92 15.27 -10.67
CA LYS A 189 3.19 16.36 -11.31
C LYS A 189 3.07 17.49 -10.29
N GLN A 190 3.32 18.74 -10.68
CA GLN A 190 3.00 19.89 -9.84
C GLN A 190 1.54 19.79 -9.37
N ALA A 191 1.30 19.93 -8.07
CA ALA A 191 -0.04 19.95 -7.52
C ALA A 191 -0.78 21.17 -8.07
N LYS A 192 -1.88 20.95 -8.79
CA LYS A 192 -2.77 22.04 -9.18
C LYS A 192 -3.41 22.61 -7.90
N LYS A 193 -3.41 23.93 -7.73
CA LYS A 193 -4.26 24.60 -6.73
C LYS A 193 -5.73 24.34 -7.12
N GLY A 194 -6.44 23.54 -6.34
CA GLY A 194 -7.87 23.29 -6.57
C GLY A 194 -8.67 24.57 -6.29
N ARG A 195 -9.51 24.99 -7.24
CA ARG A 195 -10.62 25.89 -6.91
C ARG A 195 -11.78 25.05 -6.41
N LEU A 196 -12.34 25.46 -5.27
CA LEU A 196 -13.54 24.94 -4.64
C LEU A 196 -14.70 24.96 -5.64
N TRP A 197 -15.26 23.81 -6.01
CA TRP A 197 -16.67 23.73 -6.41
C TRP A 197 -17.29 22.40 -5.98
N LEU A 198 -18.59 22.47 -5.73
CA LEU A 198 -19.43 21.45 -5.12
C LEU A 198 -19.50 20.20 -6.01
N ASN A 199 -19.44 19.04 -5.35
CA ASN A 199 -19.40 17.72 -5.96
C ASN A 199 -20.81 17.26 -6.43
N ASP A 200 -21.69 18.19 -6.81
CA ASP A 200 -23.11 17.95 -7.09
C ASP A 200 -23.47 18.01 -8.59
N GLY A 201 -22.51 18.30 -9.48
CA GLY A 201 -22.70 18.18 -10.92
C GLY A 201 -23.65 19.22 -11.55
N SER A 202 -23.87 20.34 -10.87
CA SER A 202 -24.80 21.41 -11.24
C SER A 202 -24.33 22.38 -12.35
N CYS A 203 -23.73 21.84 -13.43
CA CYS A 203 -23.71 22.52 -14.72
C CYS A 203 -24.54 21.69 -15.69
N VAL A 204 -25.48 22.31 -16.40
CA VAL A 204 -26.27 21.66 -17.47
C VAL A 204 -25.31 21.28 -18.59
N ARG A 205 -24.64 20.15 -18.42
CA ARG A 205 -23.76 19.54 -19.42
C ARG A 205 -24.66 18.77 -20.38
N LEU A 206 -24.61 19.10 -21.67
CA LEU A 206 -25.00 18.12 -22.68
C LEU A 206 -24.07 16.92 -22.48
N ARG A 207 -24.62 15.84 -21.89
CA ARG A 207 -23.86 14.61 -21.66
C ARG A 207 -23.82 13.83 -22.96
N PRO A 208 -22.65 13.34 -23.38
CA PRO A 208 -22.58 12.44 -24.53
C PRO A 208 -23.28 11.11 -24.18
N GLU A 209 -24.21 10.65 -25.01
CA GLU A 209 -25.03 9.46 -24.75
C GLU A 209 -24.61 8.25 -25.57
N ARG A 210 -23.99 8.48 -26.73
CA ARG A 210 -23.59 7.45 -27.68
C ARG A 210 -22.37 7.91 -28.51
N PRO A 211 -21.63 7.00 -29.17
CA PRO A 211 -20.55 7.37 -30.08
C PRO A 211 -21.01 8.37 -31.13
N ASN A 212 -20.14 9.32 -31.48
CA ASN A 212 -20.42 10.42 -32.41
C ASN A 212 -21.60 11.33 -32.02
N HIS A 213 -22.04 11.33 -30.76
CA HIS A 213 -23.05 12.28 -30.29
C HIS A 213 -22.48 13.69 -30.17
N VAL A 214 -21.36 13.83 -29.46
CA VAL A 214 -20.71 15.12 -29.21
C VAL A 214 -19.24 14.99 -29.54
N TRP A 215 -18.77 15.80 -30.49
CA TRP A 215 -17.35 15.97 -30.75
C TRP A 215 -16.86 17.28 -30.17
N SER A 216 -15.65 17.25 -29.62
CA SER A 216 -15.02 18.43 -29.05
C SER A 216 -13.66 18.62 -29.68
N TYR A 217 -13.34 19.85 -30.04
CA TYR A 217 -12.01 20.18 -30.53
C TYR A 217 -11.37 21.33 -29.77
N ASP A 218 -10.05 21.31 -29.71
CA ASP A 218 -9.25 22.35 -29.06
C ASP A 218 -7.86 22.46 -29.70
N PHE A 219 -7.22 23.60 -29.49
CA PHE A 219 -5.88 23.87 -29.98
C PHE A 219 -4.84 23.75 -28.86
N VAL A 220 -3.72 23.09 -29.15
CA VAL A 220 -2.56 23.03 -28.26
C VAL A 220 -1.34 23.60 -28.96
N HIS A 221 -0.67 24.56 -28.33
CA HIS A 221 0.57 25.15 -28.83
C HIS A 221 1.80 24.50 -28.19
N ASP A 222 2.82 24.31 -29.03
CA ASP A 222 4.14 23.83 -28.63
C ASP A 222 5.23 24.34 -29.59
N ARG A 223 6.50 24.00 -29.34
CA ARG A 223 7.65 24.45 -30.13
C ARG A 223 8.58 23.29 -30.48
N THR A 224 9.16 23.36 -31.67
CA THR A 224 10.28 22.50 -32.06
C THR A 224 11.57 22.97 -31.38
N HIS A 225 12.62 22.14 -31.40
CA HIS A 225 13.90 22.40 -30.73
C HIS A 225 14.53 23.75 -31.15
N ASP A 226 14.31 24.16 -32.40
CA ASP A 226 14.78 25.42 -33.00
C ASP A 226 13.93 26.64 -32.57
N GLY A 227 13.01 26.46 -31.63
CA GLY A 227 12.15 27.51 -31.08
C GLY A 227 10.95 27.88 -31.95
N ARG A 228 10.80 27.29 -33.15
CA ARG A 228 9.67 27.55 -34.04
C ARG A 228 8.39 26.97 -33.45
N ALA A 229 7.34 27.77 -33.35
CA ALA A 229 6.05 27.32 -32.83
C ALA A 229 5.32 26.42 -33.83
N TYR A 230 4.53 25.48 -33.32
CA TYR A 230 3.50 24.76 -34.06
C TYR A 230 2.24 24.63 -33.19
N ARG A 231 1.14 24.25 -33.83
CA ARG A 231 -0.15 24.02 -33.18
C ARG A 231 -0.66 22.64 -33.54
N THR A 232 -1.40 22.05 -32.62
CA THR A 232 -2.18 20.85 -32.88
C THR A 232 -3.67 21.19 -32.77
N LEU A 233 -4.47 20.70 -33.72
CA LEU A 233 -5.93 20.64 -33.62
C LEU A 233 -6.29 19.23 -33.15
N ASN A 234 -6.75 19.13 -31.92
CA ASN A 234 -7.13 17.88 -31.30
C ASN A 234 -8.64 17.74 -31.40
N ILE A 235 -9.13 16.67 -32.02
CA ILE A 235 -10.57 16.38 -32.15
C ILE A 235 -10.85 15.07 -31.42
N ILE A 236 -11.79 15.08 -30.48
CA ILE A 236 -12.16 13.94 -29.66
C ILE A 236 -13.65 13.65 -29.72
N ASP A 237 -14.03 12.38 -29.59
CA ASP A 237 -15.40 11.98 -29.28
C ASP A 237 -15.57 11.95 -27.75
N GLU A 238 -16.51 12.75 -27.24
CA GLU A 238 -16.74 12.86 -25.80
C GLU A 238 -17.33 11.58 -25.19
N TYR A 239 -18.01 10.71 -25.96
CA TYR A 239 -18.57 9.48 -25.42
C TYR A 239 -17.47 8.42 -25.23
N THR A 240 -16.83 8.05 -26.35
CA THR A 240 -15.84 6.96 -26.41
C THR A 240 -14.50 7.34 -25.81
N LYS A 241 -14.24 8.64 -25.65
CA LYS A 241 -12.91 9.21 -25.34
C LYS A 241 -11.89 8.96 -26.45
N GLU A 242 -12.34 8.62 -27.65
CA GLU A 242 -11.44 8.39 -28.79
C GLU A 242 -10.87 9.73 -29.28
N ALA A 243 -9.55 9.77 -29.49
CA ALA A 243 -8.90 10.85 -30.22
C ALA A 243 -9.07 10.62 -31.72
N LEU A 244 -10.09 11.24 -32.30
CA LEU A 244 -10.48 11.08 -33.69
C LEU A 244 -9.37 11.55 -34.63
N MET A 245 -8.80 12.72 -34.36
CA MET A 245 -7.72 13.30 -35.16
C MET A 245 -6.83 14.22 -34.31
N ILE A 246 -5.53 14.24 -34.62
CA ILE A 246 -4.62 15.28 -34.15
C ILE A 246 -3.88 15.86 -35.37
N ARG A 247 -4.33 17.01 -35.87
CA ARG A 247 -3.70 17.68 -37.02
C ARG A 247 -2.60 18.62 -36.52
N VAL A 248 -1.38 18.47 -37.03
CA VAL A 248 -0.20 19.20 -36.56
C VAL A 248 0.37 20.08 -37.68
N ASP A 249 0.39 21.40 -37.45
CA ASP A 249 0.93 22.36 -38.42
C ASP A 249 1.50 23.62 -37.73
N ARG A 250 2.35 24.38 -38.42
CA ARG A 250 2.88 25.68 -37.97
C ARG A 250 1.78 26.72 -37.84
N LYS A 251 0.79 26.68 -38.73
CA LYS A 251 -0.37 27.58 -38.74
C LYS A 251 -1.60 26.74 -39.01
N LEU A 252 -2.61 26.87 -38.15
CA LEU A 252 -3.91 26.26 -38.34
C LEU A 252 -4.94 27.39 -38.42
N ASN A 253 -5.65 27.44 -39.54
CA ASN A 253 -6.69 28.42 -39.82
C ASN A 253 -8.06 27.74 -39.89
N SER A 254 -9.12 28.51 -40.19
CA SER A 254 -10.49 27.99 -40.26
C SER A 254 -10.68 26.91 -41.33
N ILE A 255 -9.98 27.03 -42.47
CA ILE A 255 -10.03 26.06 -43.57
C ILE A 255 -9.44 24.74 -43.09
N ASP A 256 -8.31 24.76 -42.37
CA ASP A 256 -7.71 23.52 -41.83
C ASP A 256 -8.64 22.78 -40.85
N VAL A 257 -9.44 23.52 -40.06
CA VAL A 257 -10.43 22.93 -39.16
C VAL A 257 -11.59 22.34 -39.94
N VAL A 258 -12.10 23.07 -40.95
CA VAL A 258 -13.16 22.59 -41.83
C VAL A 258 -12.72 21.33 -42.58
N ASP A 259 -11.50 21.30 -43.14
CA ASP A 259 -10.95 20.14 -43.83
C ASP A 259 -10.86 18.94 -42.88
N ALA A 260 -10.30 19.13 -41.68
CA ALA A 260 -10.20 18.07 -40.67
C ALA A 260 -11.58 17.51 -40.25
N LEU A 261 -12.58 18.38 -40.07
CA LEU A 261 -13.94 17.97 -39.77
C LEU A 261 -14.60 17.28 -40.98
N THR A 262 -14.36 17.76 -42.19
CA THR A 262 -14.87 17.17 -43.43
C THR A 262 -14.36 15.74 -43.59
N ASP A 263 -13.06 15.51 -43.42
CA ASP A 263 -12.46 14.18 -43.45
C ASP A 263 -13.13 13.23 -42.44
N LEU A 264 -13.39 13.72 -41.22
CA LEU A 264 -14.07 12.95 -40.19
C LEU A 264 -15.55 12.70 -40.51
N PHE A 265 -16.24 13.67 -41.11
CA PHE A 265 -17.64 13.51 -41.53
C PHE A 265 -17.78 12.47 -42.63
N ILE A 266 -16.83 12.42 -43.57
CA ILE A 266 -16.79 11.39 -44.62
C ILE A 266 -16.60 10.00 -44.00
N LEU A 267 -15.71 9.88 -43.01
CA LEU A 267 -15.39 8.59 -42.40
C LEU A 267 -16.45 8.07 -41.41
N ARG A 268 -17.13 8.95 -40.68
CA ARG A 268 -17.98 8.58 -39.52
C ARG A 268 -19.40 9.11 -39.58
N GLY A 269 -19.71 9.94 -40.57
CA GLY A 269 -20.88 10.80 -40.56
C GLY A 269 -20.70 12.04 -39.68
N PRO A 270 -21.56 13.06 -39.86
CA PRO A 270 -21.54 14.25 -39.01
C PRO A 270 -22.02 13.91 -37.59
N PRO A 271 -21.37 14.44 -36.54
CA PRO A 271 -21.86 14.31 -35.18
C PRO A 271 -23.13 15.14 -34.97
N GLU A 272 -23.85 14.87 -33.89
CA GLU A 272 -25.05 15.65 -33.55
C GLU A 272 -24.69 17.00 -32.89
N PHE A 273 -23.54 17.10 -32.22
CA PHE A 273 -23.09 18.34 -31.60
C PHE A 273 -21.57 18.52 -31.74
N ILE A 274 -21.13 19.76 -31.91
CA ILE A 274 -19.71 20.13 -31.92
C ILE A 274 -19.47 21.21 -30.86
N ARG A 275 -18.51 20.98 -29.97
CA ARG A 275 -18.11 21.90 -28.88
C ARG A 275 -16.70 22.46 -29.13
N SER A 276 -16.54 23.76 -28.92
CA SER A 276 -15.29 24.50 -29.08
C SER A 276 -15.22 25.63 -28.07
N ASP A 277 -14.07 25.80 -27.42
CA ASP A 277 -13.90 26.74 -26.30
C ASP A 277 -12.81 27.81 -26.56
N ASN A 278 -11.81 27.50 -27.42
CA ASN A 278 -10.59 28.32 -27.56
C ASN A 278 -10.17 28.63 -29.01
N GLY A 279 -11.07 28.52 -29.99
CA GLY A 279 -10.76 28.99 -31.34
C GLY A 279 -10.68 30.52 -31.38
N PRO A 280 -9.72 31.14 -32.10
CA PRO A 280 -9.84 32.55 -32.48
C PRO A 280 -11.25 32.82 -32.99
N GLU A 281 -11.90 33.88 -32.52
CA GLU A 281 -13.33 34.14 -32.78
C GLU A 281 -13.70 34.00 -34.27
N PHE A 282 -12.80 34.45 -35.14
CA PHE A 282 -12.94 34.34 -36.59
C PHE A 282 -12.94 32.90 -37.12
N ILE A 283 -12.12 32.01 -36.53
CA ILE A 283 -12.11 30.58 -36.85
C ILE A 283 -13.43 29.94 -36.41
N ALA A 284 -13.88 30.26 -35.20
CA ALA A 284 -15.14 29.74 -34.67
C ALA A 284 -16.34 30.17 -35.54
N GLN A 285 -16.38 31.43 -35.99
CA GLN A 285 -17.46 31.91 -36.87
C GLN A 285 -17.51 31.16 -38.19
N LYS A 286 -16.39 31.05 -38.90
CA LYS A 286 -16.35 30.35 -40.20
C LYS A 286 -16.71 28.87 -40.10
N VAL A 287 -16.27 28.22 -39.03
CA VAL A 287 -16.61 26.82 -38.75
C VAL A 287 -18.11 26.69 -38.45
N ARG A 288 -18.70 27.64 -37.70
CA ARG A 288 -20.16 27.67 -37.46
C ARG A 288 -20.96 27.82 -38.75
N ASP A 289 -20.58 28.78 -39.59
CA ASP A 289 -21.27 29.04 -40.86
C ASP A 289 -21.21 27.80 -41.78
N TRP A 290 -20.05 27.16 -41.85
CA TRP A 290 -19.87 25.93 -42.62
C TRP A 290 -20.69 24.76 -42.06
N ILE A 291 -20.66 24.53 -40.74
CA ILE A 291 -21.46 23.48 -40.08
C ILE A 291 -22.95 23.68 -40.34
N GLY A 292 -23.43 24.93 -40.24
CA GLY A 292 -24.83 25.28 -40.54
C GLY A 292 -25.20 25.00 -42.00
N ALA A 293 -24.29 25.27 -42.94
CA ALA A 293 -24.50 25.00 -44.37
C ALA A 293 -24.51 23.51 -44.73
N VAL A 294 -23.78 22.67 -44.00
CA VAL A 294 -23.74 21.20 -44.21
C VAL A 294 -25.04 20.51 -43.76
N GLY A 295 -25.98 21.25 -43.16
CA GLY A 295 -27.31 20.73 -42.81
C GLY A 295 -27.30 19.73 -41.65
N ALA A 296 -26.17 19.59 -40.95
CA ALA A 296 -26.14 18.89 -39.69
C ALA A 296 -27.05 19.64 -38.71
N LYS A 297 -27.94 18.92 -38.01
CA LYS A 297 -28.72 19.45 -36.87
C LYS A 297 -27.81 19.72 -35.66
N THR A 298 -26.63 20.26 -35.91
CA THR A 298 -25.59 20.55 -34.96
C THR A 298 -25.93 21.81 -34.22
N ALA A 299 -26.49 21.67 -33.01
CA ALA A 299 -26.52 22.79 -32.10
C ALA A 299 -25.06 23.09 -31.71
N TYR A 300 -24.58 24.25 -32.14
CA TYR A 300 -23.32 24.78 -31.65
C TYR A 300 -23.54 25.25 -30.22
N ILE A 301 -22.80 24.72 -29.26
CA ILE A 301 -22.87 25.18 -27.87
C ILE A 301 -22.01 26.45 -27.76
N GLU A 302 -22.58 27.53 -27.24
CA GLU A 302 -22.01 28.88 -27.33
C GLU A 302 -20.58 29.00 -26.79
N PRO A 303 -19.72 29.86 -27.41
CA PRO A 303 -18.42 30.20 -26.85
C PRO A 303 -18.62 30.99 -25.55
N GLY A 304 -17.90 30.63 -24.48
CA GLY A 304 -17.99 31.35 -23.20
C GLY A 304 -18.32 30.49 -21.98
N SER A 305 -18.44 29.17 -22.17
CA SER A 305 -18.54 28.20 -21.07
C SER A 305 -17.28 27.33 -20.94
N PRO A 306 -16.14 27.85 -20.45
CA PRO A 306 -14.91 27.06 -20.21
C PRO A 306 -15.13 25.76 -19.44
N TRP A 307 -16.18 25.74 -18.60
CA TRP A 307 -16.59 24.59 -17.79
C TRP A 307 -17.25 23.45 -18.57
N GLU A 308 -17.53 23.62 -19.87
CA GLU A 308 -18.15 22.62 -20.74
C GLU A 308 -17.13 21.78 -21.53
N ASN A 309 -15.89 22.26 -21.77
CA ASN A 309 -14.89 21.52 -22.54
C ASN A 309 -13.96 20.63 -21.68
N GLY A 310 -14.39 20.24 -20.49
CA GLY A 310 -13.57 19.50 -19.52
C GLY A 310 -13.02 18.15 -20.05
N TYR A 311 -13.65 17.55 -21.06
CA TYR A 311 -13.13 16.35 -21.72
C TYR A 311 -11.90 16.64 -22.58
N CYS A 312 -11.94 17.69 -23.41
CA CYS A 312 -10.80 18.07 -24.24
C CYS A 312 -9.67 18.65 -23.38
N GLU A 313 -9.98 19.42 -22.33
CA GLU A 313 -8.98 19.86 -21.35
C GLU A 313 -8.26 18.68 -20.68
N SER A 314 -9.03 17.66 -20.28
CA SER A 314 -8.48 16.45 -19.69
C SER A 314 -7.59 15.70 -20.68
N PHE A 315 -8.01 15.60 -21.94
CA PHE A 315 -7.23 15.01 -23.02
C PHE A 315 -5.92 15.79 -23.26
N ASN A 316 -6.00 17.12 -23.42
CA ASN A 316 -4.86 18.00 -23.63
C ASN A 316 -3.87 17.95 -22.48
N ALA A 317 -4.35 17.83 -21.24
CA ALA A 317 -3.50 17.65 -20.07
C ALA A 317 -2.78 16.30 -20.05
N ARG A 318 -3.33 15.24 -20.68
CA ARG A 318 -2.64 13.95 -20.87
C ARG A 318 -1.67 14.02 -22.03
N PHE A 319 -2.09 14.58 -23.16
CA PHE A 319 -1.25 14.77 -24.34
C PHE A 319 0.02 15.56 -23.99
N ARG A 320 -0.11 16.65 -23.23
CA ARG A 320 1.06 17.40 -22.73
C ARG A 320 1.94 16.58 -21.80
N ASP A 321 1.36 15.93 -20.80
CA ASP A 321 2.12 15.25 -19.74
C ASP A 321 2.80 13.96 -20.20
N GLU A 322 2.15 13.22 -21.10
CA GLU A 322 2.60 11.90 -21.56
C GLU A 322 3.45 11.96 -22.84
N LEU A 323 3.31 12.98 -23.68
CA LEU A 323 4.09 13.14 -24.91
C LEU A 323 4.88 14.45 -24.94
N LEU A 324 4.20 15.61 -25.01
CA LEU A 324 4.87 16.87 -25.36
C LEU A 324 5.95 17.28 -24.35
N ASN A 325 5.72 17.08 -23.05
CA ASN A 325 6.70 17.39 -22.00
C ASN A 325 7.82 16.33 -21.89
N GLY A 326 7.70 15.20 -22.59
CA GLY A 326 8.65 14.08 -22.54
C GLY A 326 9.54 13.98 -23.77
N GLU A 327 9.18 14.61 -24.88
CA GLU A 327 9.84 14.48 -26.17
C GLU A 327 10.41 15.82 -26.65
N ILE A 328 11.50 15.77 -27.44
CA ILE A 328 12.06 16.92 -28.14
C ILE A 328 11.84 16.72 -29.63
N PHE A 329 11.09 17.62 -30.26
CA PHE A 329 10.83 17.56 -31.70
C PHE A 329 11.84 18.42 -32.47
N TYR A 330 12.67 17.79 -33.30
CA TYR A 330 13.64 18.50 -34.14
C TYR A 330 13.02 19.09 -35.40
N SER A 331 11.94 18.49 -35.92
CA SER A 331 11.22 18.97 -37.10
C SER A 331 9.70 18.89 -36.95
N LEU A 332 8.97 19.64 -37.79
CA LEU A 332 7.50 19.54 -37.85
C LEU A 332 7.06 18.13 -38.30
N ARG A 333 7.81 17.52 -39.23
CA ARG A 333 7.49 16.19 -39.75
C ARG A 333 7.64 15.13 -38.66
N GLU A 334 8.67 15.24 -37.84
CA GLU A 334 8.87 14.37 -36.67
C GLU A 334 7.72 14.54 -35.67
N ALA A 335 7.32 15.78 -35.36
CA ALA A 335 6.16 16.03 -34.52
C ALA A 335 4.89 15.36 -35.09
N GLN A 336 4.61 15.51 -36.39
CA GLN A 336 3.47 14.84 -37.05
C GLN A 336 3.49 13.32 -36.85
N ILE A 337 4.64 12.67 -37.07
CA ILE A 337 4.78 11.22 -36.97
C ILE A 337 4.63 10.73 -35.53
N LEU A 338 5.32 11.37 -34.58
CA LEU A 338 5.32 10.95 -33.18
C LEU A 338 3.97 11.23 -32.50
N ILE A 339 3.33 12.35 -32.83
CA ILE A 339 1.99 12.69 -32.32
C ILE A 339 0.94 11.72 -32.87
N GLU A 340 1.01 11.36 -34.15
CA GLU A 340 0.09 10.37 -34.72
C GLU A 340 0.30 8.98 -34.11
N ARG A 341 1.57 8.56 -33.92
CA ARG A 341 1.88 7.32 -33.21
C ARG A 341 1.33 7.32 -31.78
N TRP A 342 1.43 8.46 -31.08
CA TRP A 342 0.86 8.61 -29.75
C TRP A 342 -0.67 8.56 -29.77
N ARG A 343 -1.34 9.15 -30.78
CA ARG A 343 -2.80 9.08 -30.96
C ARG A 343 -3.26 7.64 -31.11
N VAL A 344 -2.58 6.86 -31.96
CA VAL A 344 -2.86 5.42 -32.14
C VAL A 344 -2.70 4.69 -30.80
N HIS A 345 -1.57 4.88 -30.10
CA HIS A 345 -1.34 4.28 -28.77
C HIS A 345 -2.40 4.69 -27.74
N TYR A 346 -2.79 5.96 -27.73
CA TYR A 346 -3.82 6.51 -26.84
C TYR A 346 -5.16 5.80 -27.07
N ASN A 347 -5.52 5.56 -28.33
CA ASN A 347 -6.78 4.92 -28.70
C ASN A 347 -6.77 3.40 -28.50
N THR A 348 -5.67 2.71 -28.82
CA THR A 348 -5.65 1.24 -28.93
C THR A 348 -5.05 0.51 -27.73
N VAL A 349 -4.18 1.17 -26.95
CA VAL A 349 -3.40 0.50 -25.88
C VAL A 349 -3.60 1.18 -24.52
N ARG A 350 -3.62 2.51 -24.47
CA ARG A 350 -3.60 3.27 -23.21
C ARG A 350 -4.85 3.00 -22.34
N PRO A 351 -4.70 2.50 -21.11
CA PRO A 351 -5.84 2.31 -20.21
C PRO A 351 -6.55 3.62 -19.86
N HIS A 352 -7.88 3.61 -19.84
CA HIS A 352 -8.65 4.77 -19.41
C HIS A 352 -9.48 4.46 -18.17
N SER A 353 -9.28 5.18 -17.06
CA SER A 353 -9.98 4.88 -15.80
C SER A 353 -11.50 5.03 -15.90
N ALA A 354 -11.99 5.97 -16.72
CA ALA A 354 -13.43 6.12 -16.98
C ALA A 354 -14.03 4.97 -17.81
N LEU A 355 -13.19 4.18 -18.49
CA LEU A 355 -13.59 3.03 -19.32
C LEU A 355 -13.20 1.71 -18.65
N GLY A 356 -13.06 1.69 -17.32
CA GLY A 356 -12.65 0.49 -16.58
C GLY A 356 -11.25 -0.01 -16.93
N TYR A 357 -10.33 0.90 -17.27
CA TYR A 357 -8.96 0.61 -17.74
C TYR A 357 -8.86 -0.08 -19.10
N ARG A 358 -9.94 -0.09 -19.87
CA ARG A 358 -9.87 -0.39 -21.31
C ARG A 358 -9.42 0.85 -22.08
N PRO A 359 -8.74 0.67 -23.23
CA PRO A 359 -8.45 1.78 -24.13
C PRO A 359 -9.74 2.25 -24.84
N PRO A 360 -9.78 3.48 -25.37
CA PRO A 360 -10.96 4.05 -26.04
C PRO A 360 -11.49 3.24 -27.23
N ALA A 361 -10.58 2.77 -28.08
CA ALA A 361 -10.86 2.00 -29.28
C ALA A 361 -9.88 0.81 -29.34
N PRO A 362 -10.08 -0.23 -28.50
CA PRO A 362 -9.23 -1.41 -28.53
C PRO A 362 -9.30 -2.04 -29.91
N GLU A 363 -8.15 -2.43 -30.47
CA GLU A 363 -8.13 -3.28 -31.65
C GLU A 363 -8.84 -4.59 -31.30
N SER A 364 -10.00 -4.84 -31.90
CA SER A 364 -10.67 -6.12 -31.78
C SER A 364 -9.87 -7.13 -32.60
N SER A 365 -8.94 -7.83 -31.98
CA SER A 365 -8.41 -9.07 -32.55
C SER A 365 -9.56 -10.08 -32.55
N ILE A 366 -10.25 -10.24 -33.67
CA ILE A 366 -11.09 -11.42 -33.89
C ILE A 366 -10.09 -12.59 -33.95
N PRO A 367 -10.10 -13.54 -33.01
CA PRO A 367 -9.33 -14.76 -33.21
C PRO A 367 -9.97 -15.44 -34.42
N MET A 368 -9.32 -15.38 -35.58
CA MET A 368 -9.65 -16.31 -36.65
C MET A 368 -9.34 -17.69 -36.08
N ASP A 369 -10.38 -18.46 -35.77
CA ASP A 369 -10.25 -19.84 -35.34
C ASP A 369 -9.62 -20.61 -36.51
N GLN A 370 -8.29 -20.74 -36.51
CA GLN A 370 -7.52 -21.50 -37.49
C GLN A 370 -7.65 -23.01 -37.23
N ARG A 371 -8.85 -23.48 -36.89
CA ARG A 371 -9.13 -24.91 -36.91
C ARG A 371 -9.48 -25.28 -38.34
N PRO A 372 -8.68 -26.12 -39.01
CA PRO A 372 -9.12 -26.68 -40.27
C PRO A 372 -10.41 -27.47 -40.01
N ILE A 373 -11.47 -27.13 -40.72
CA ILE A 373 -12.66 -27.97 -40.82
C ILE A 373 -12.19 -29.24 -41.52
N MET A 374 -11.94 -30.30 -40.74
CA MET A 374 -11.82 -31.64 -41.31
C MET A 374 -13.23 -32.04 -41.76
N HIS A 375 -13.42 -32.07 -43.08
CA HIS A 375 -14.55 -32.73 -43.71
C HIS A 375 -14.29 -34.24 -43.82
#